data_AF-A0A4P8EG21-F1
#
_entry.id   AF-A0A4P8EG21-F1
#
_cell.length_a   1.000
_cell.length_b   1.000
_cell.length_c   1.000
_cell.angle_alpha   90.00
_cell.angle_beta   90.00
_cell.angle_gamma   90.00
#
_symmetry.space_group_name_H-M   'P 1'
#
loop_
_entity.id
_entity.type
_entity.pdbx_description
1 polymer ?
#
loop_
_entity_poly.entity_id
_entity_poly.type
_entity_poly.pdbx_seq_one_letter_code
_entity_poly.pdbx_strand_id
1 'polypeptide(L)'
;MRRRKVIAAQTALFSLPKDLIIHKVRPGNLPLADDAVLFYPFNSLSNMTAVTNRDVHHVLTLHGESNKFASNRPTARLYDYICVAGPLGRDRYISNRIFTKDDVDRGRLIMMGDSFVQAQQWIQPADSTEDGAVLYCPTWEGYGNQTNNFSSITDLSGFEACRQISRALGTQAIVIKPHPYLGLLRRGMFRKFIEGVRGLVADGFSVQLALSDANIPLKLLCRMTLTGVQKVDVSDAQPVKVRMGVCDISGMEAIFLKQRVPHMVMSRGQAFPDGLTKVYSHKAIIPGDDMAKKALAYNDDAEHIDTCHRELSFGWHDPSLQNMTGPERRAWLIDYVRQNPFWRNTQRGEQ
;
A
#
# COMPACT_ATOMS: atom_id res chain seq x y z
N MET A 1 9.87 -24.86 4.03
CA MET A 1 9.93 -24.98 5.51
C MET A 1 10.80 -23.90 6.19
N ARG A 2 12.08 -23.69 5.81
CA ARG A 2 12.95 -22.62 6.38
C ARG A 2 12.43 -21.18 6.21
N ARG A 3 11.77 -20.86 5.08
CA ARG A 3 11.24 -19.51 4.77
C ARG A 3 10.08 -19.05 5.66
N ARG A 4 9.25 -19.98 6.15
CA ARG A 4 8.16 -19.67 7.11
C ARG A 4 8.69 -19.27 8.49
N LYS A 5 9.85 -19.80 8.91
CA LYS A 5 10.42 -19.53 10.24
C LYS A 5 10.91 -18.09 10.41
N VAL A 6 11.47 -17.49 9.36
CA VAL A 6 11.98 -16.09 9.40
C VAL A 6 10.83 -15.09 9.51
N ILE A 7 9.77 -15.27 8.71
CA ILE A 7 8.58 -14.42 8.74
C ILE A 7 7.80 -14.61 10.06
N ALA A 8 7.69 -15.85 10.54
CA ALA A 8 7.07 -16.14 11.83
C ALA A 8 7.84 -15.49 13.00
N ALA A 9 9.17 -15.55 12.99
CA ALA A 9 10.01 -14.88 14.00
C ALA A 9 9.85 -13.34 13.94
N GLN A 10 9.72 -12.77 12.74
CA GLN A 10 9.47 -11.34 12.57
C GLN A 10 8.07 -10.94 13.05
N THR A 11 7.07 -11.82 12.91
CA THR A 11 5.70 -11.61 13.42
C THR A 11 5.67 -11.56 14.96
N ALA A 12 6.52 -12.34 15.63
CA ALA A 12 6.64 -12.36 17.08
C ALA A 12 7.32 -11.09 17.67
N LEU A 13 7.93 -10.27 16.84
CA LEU A 13 8.65 -9.05 17.23
C LEU A 13 7.87 -7.77 16.93
N PHE A 14 6.73 -7.86 16.25
CA PHE A 14 5.80 -6.74 16.19
C PHE A 14 5.05 -6.67 17.52
N SER A 15 5.19 -5.56 18.23
CA SER A 15 4.26 -5.25 19.31
C SER A 15 2.90 -5.01 18.66
N LEU A 16 1.97 -5.94 18.87
CA LEU A 16 0.57 -5.69 18.56
C LEU A 16 0.12 -4.48 19.40
N PRO A 17 -0.85 -3.66 18.90
CA PRO A 17 -1.40 -2.58 19.69
C PRO A 17 -1.83 -3.09 21.07
N LYS A 18 -1.45 -2.39 22.14
CA LYS A 18 -1.66 -2.87 23.53
C LYS A 18 -3.14 -2.95 23.90
N ASP A 19 -3.96 -2.20 23.19
CA ASP A 19 -5.41 -2.14 23.24
C ASP A 19 -6.11 -3.25 22.45
N LEU A 20 -5.36 -4.06 21.68
CA LEU A 20 -5.91 -5.18 20.94
C LEU A 20 -6.13 -6.39 21.87
N ILE A 21 -7.39 -6.78 22.06
CA ILE A 21 -7.72 -8.03 22.74
C ILE A 21 -7.44 -9.20 21.78
N ILE A 22 -6.43 -10.01 22.08
CA ILE A 22 -6.01 -11.13 21.23
C ILE A 22 -6.51 -12.44 21.82
N HIS A 23 -7.44 -13.09 21.11
CA HIS A 23 -7.86 -14.45 21.43
C HIS A 23 -7.21 -15.45 20.47
N LYS A 24 -6.52 -16.46 21.03
CA LYS A 24 -6.07 -17.61 20.25
C LYS A 24 -7.25 -18.55 20.05
N VAL A 25 -7.72 -18.65 18.82
CA VAL A 25 -8.88 -19.46 18.44
C VAL A 25 -8.48 -20.55 17.44
N ARG A 26 -9.25 -21.65 17.40
CA ARG A 26 -9.08 -22.67 16.35
C ARG A 26 -9.91 -22.24 15.14
N PRO A 27 -9.40 -22.33 13.89
CA PRO A 27 -10.10 -21.82 12.73
C PRO A 27 -11.53 -22.35 12.51
N GLY A 28 -11.82 -23.58 12.96
CA GLY A 28 -13.16 -24.19 12.86
C GLY A 28 -14.03 -24.07 14.11
N ASN A 29 -13.56 -23.37 15.15
CA ASN A 29 -14.34 -23.10 16.36
C ASN A 29 -14.00 -21.70 16.86
N LEU A 30 -14.69 -20.72 16.27
CA LEU A 30 -14.57 -19.31 16.59
C LEU A 30 -15.74 -18.97 17.53
N PRO A 31 -15.49 -18.51 18.78
CA PRO A 31 -16.54 -18.18 19.74
C PRO A 31 -17.18 -16.83 19.40
N LEU A 32 -17.91 -16.80 18.29
CA LEU A 32 -18.55 -15.61 17.75
C LEU A 32 -20.06 -15.71 17.97
N ALA A 33 -20.69 -14.57 18.22
CA ALA A 33 -22.16 -14.50 18.21
C ALA A 33 -22.69 -14.71 16.80
N ASP A 34 -23.91 -15.21 16.69
CA ASP A 34 -24.67 -15.21 15.44
C ASP A 34 -24.76 -13.77 14.89
N ASP A 35 -24.71 -13.62 13.57
CA ASP A 35 -24.72 -12.34 12.87
C ASP A 35 -23.49 -11.43 13.19
N ALA A 36 -22.41 -12.03 13.71
CA ALA A 36 -21.13 -11.33 13.84
C ALA A 36 -20.53 -11.01 12.47
N VAL A 37 -19.75 -9.92 12.39
CA VAL A 37 -19.04 -9.50 11.18
C VAL A 37 -17.54 -9.75 11.36
N LEU A 38 -16.95 -10.54 10.46
CA LEU A 38 -15.54 -10.90 10.47
C LEU A 38 -14.77 -10.20 9.35
N PHE A 39 -13.81 -9.37 9.75
CA PHE A 39 -12.95 -8.64 8.82
C PHE A 39 -11.65 -9.39 8.53
N TYR A 40 -11.32 -9.50 7.24
CA TYR A 40 -10.12 -10.16 6.75
C TYR A 40 -9.17 -9.13 6.11
N PRO A 41 -8.07 -8.74 6.78
CA PRO A 41 -7.12 -7.78 6.24
C PRO A 41 -6.23 -8.37 5.14
N PHE A 42 -6.22 -9.69 5.01
CA PHE A 42 -5.48 -10.39 3.96
C PHE A 42 -6.24 -11.61 3.49
N ASN A 43 -6.07 -11.90 2.19
CA ASN A 43 -6.55 -13.13 1.58
C ASN A 43 -5.54 -14.26 1.78
N SER A 44 -5.65 -14.95 2.92
CA SER A 44 -4.73 -16.01 3.36
C SER A 44 -5.39 -17.40 3.27
N LEU A 45 -4.59 -18.43 2.98
CA LEU A 45 -5.03 -19.82 3.01
C LEU A 45 -5.60 -20.22 4.39
N SER A 46 -5.10 -19.60 5.47
CA SER A 46 -5.60 -19.84 6.83
C SER A 46 -7.06 -19.43 7.03
N ASN A 47 -7.62 -18.60 6.14
CA ASN A 47 -9.00 -18.13 6.25
C ASN A 47 -10.01 -19.21 5.79
N MET A 48 -9.57 -20.23 5.04
CA MET A 48 -10.44 -21.21 4.40
C MET A 48 -11.38 -21.94 5.36
N THR A 49 -10.92 -22.22 6.58
CA THR A 49 -11.76 -22.88 7.59
C THR A 49 -12.69 -21.88 8.30
N ALA A 50 -12.29 -20.62 8.42
CA ALA A 50 -13.13 -19.61 9.07
C ALA A 50 -14.35 -19.25 8.21
N VAL A 51 -14.16 -19.16 6.88
CA VAL A 51 -15.22 -18.79 5.92
C VAL A 51 -16.29 -19.87 5.71
N THR A 52 -16.15 -21.04 6.34
CA THR A 52 -17.20 -22.07 6.29
C THR A 52 -18.29 -21.86 7.33
N ASN A 53 -18.07 -21.00 8.33
CA ASN A 53 -19.08 -20.68 9.32
C ASN A 53 -20.17 -19.82 8.68
N ARG A 54 -21.40 -20.33 8.58
CA ARG A 54 -22.52 -19.64 7.93
C ARG A 54 -23.30 -18.71 8.86
N ASP A 55 -23.02 -18.76 10.16
CA ASP A 55 -23.74 -17.97 11.17
C ASP A 55 -23.17 -16.54 11.30
N VAL A 56 -22.12 -16.21 10.54
CA VAL A 56 -21.42 -14.93 10.56
C VAL A 56 -21.22 -14.40 9.14
N HIS A 57 -20.99 -13.09 9.02
CA HIS A 57 -20.67 -12.45 7.74
C HIS A 57 -19.18 -12.28 7.56
N HIS A 58 -18.68 -12.59 6.36
CA HIS A 58 -17.27 -12.52 6.01
C HIS A 58 -16.97 -11.32 5.11
N VAL A 59 -16.13 -10.40 5.58
CA VAL A 59 -15.79 -9.15 4.88
C VAL A 59 -14.30 -9.08 4.58
N LEU A 60 -13.92 -9.13 3.31
CA LEU A 60 -12.53 -8.91 2.89
C LEU A 60 -12.24 -7.41 2.81
N THR A 61 -11.26 -6.91 3.58
CA THR A 61 -10.92 -5.47 3.59
C THR A 61 -9.64 -5.12 2.85
N LEU A 62 -8.69 -6.07 2.81
CA LEU A 62 -7.31 -5.80 2.38
C LEU A 62 -6.71 -4.60 3.15
N HIS A 63 -5.71 -3.93 2.56
CA HIS A 63 -4.99 -2.78 3.15
C HIS A 63 -5.16 -1.49 2.33
N GLY A 64 -6.32 -1.33 1.67
CA GLY A 64 -6.59 -0.21 0.78
C GLY A 64 -6.21 -0.50 -0.68
N GLU A 65 -5.87 0.56 -1.43
CA GLU A 65 -5.63 0.50 -2.87
C GLU A 65 -4.17 0.16 -3.22
N SER A 66 -3.98 -0.75 -4.18
CA SER A 66 -2.68 -1.05 -4.76
C SER A 66 -2.86 -1.71 -6.12
N ASN A 67 -2.16 -1.20 -7.12
CA ASN A 67 -2.14 -1.71 -8.50
C ASN A 67 -1.30 -3.00 -8.66
N LYS A 68 -1.47 -3.96 -7.75
CA LYS A 68 -0.80 -5.26 -7.78
C LYS A 68 -1.79 -6.37 -8.09
N PHE A 69 -1.30 -7.43 -8.74
CA PHE A 69 -2.06 -8.64 -9.00
C PHE A 69 -2.53 -9.35 -7.70
N ALA A 70 -1.89 -9.07 -6.56
CA ALA A 70 -2.35 -9.58 -5.27
C ALA A 70 -3.70 -8.98 -4.85
N SER A 71 -4.08 -7.81 -5.39
CA SER A 71 -5.28 -7.05 -5.04
C SER A 71 -6.54 -7.48 -5.79
N ASN A 72 -6.46 -8.46 -6.70
CA ASN A 72 -7.58 -8.94 -7.51
C ASN A 72 -7.51 -10.47 -7.72
N ARG A 73 -7.39 -11.23 -6.63
CA ARG A 73 -7.40 -12.70 -6.72
C ARG A 73 -8.83 -13.26 -6.76
N PRO A 74 -9.11 -14.30 -7.59
CA PRO A 74 -10.43 -14.96 -7.63
C PRO A 74 -10.90 -15.51 -6.28
N THR A 75 -9.99 -15.81 -5.36
CA THR A 75 -10.30 -16.25 -4.00
C THR A 75 -11.04 -15.19 -3.18
N ALA A 76 -11.12 -13.94 -3.63
CA ALA A 76 -12.02 -12.94 -3.05
C ALA A 76 -13.50 -13.41 -3.04
N ARG A 77 -13.91 -14.30 -3.95
CA ARG A 77 -15.29 -14.84 -3.97
C ARG A 77 -15.66 -15.69 -2.76
N LEU A 78 -14.70 -16.06 -1.92
CA LEU A 78 -14.94 -16.82 -0.69
C LEU A 78 -15.61 -15.99 0.41
N TYR A 79 -15.55 -14.66 0.31
CA TYR A 79 -16.11 -13.75 1.30
C TYR A 79 -17.47 -13.25 0.81
N ASP A 80 -18.35 -12.93 1.75
CA ASP A 80 -19.69 -12.44 1.46
C ASP A 80 -19.63 -11.03 0.86
N TYR A 81 -18.79 -10.16 1.45
CA TYR A 81 -18.61 -8.78 1.05
C TYR A 81 -17.14 -8.43 0.85
N ILE A 82 -16.86 -7.55 -0.11
CA ILE A 82 -15.51 -7.10 -0.46
C ILE A 82 -15.44 -5.60 -0.33
N CYS A 83 -14.63 -5.08 0.59
CA CYS A 83 -14.31 -3.67 0.60
C CYS A 83 -13.25 -3.38 -0.46
N VAL A 84 -13.47 -2.32 -1.22
CA VAL A 84 -12.51 -1.73 -2.16
C VAL A 84 -12.31 -0.26 -1.82
N ALA A 85 -11.19 0.33 -2.21
CA ALA A 85 -10.95 1.74 -1.95
C ALA A 85 -11.83 2.65 -2.82
N GLY A 86 -12.17 2.21 -4.04
CA GLY A 86 -12.92 3.06 -4.97
C GLY A 86 -13.12 2.43 -6.35
N PRO A 87 -13.43 3.26 -7.35
CA PRO A 87 -13.73 2.82 -8.71
C PRO A 87 -12.64 1.95 -9.33
N LEU A 88 -11.38 2.33 -9.16
CA LEU A 88 -10.25 1.57 -9.70
C LEU A 88 -10.19 0.13 -9.17
N GLY A 89 -10.35 -0.05 -7.85
CA GLY A 89 -10.38 -1.38 -7.22
C GLY A 89 -11.58 -2.21 -7.69
N ARG A 90 -12.77 -1.59 -7.77
CA ARG A 90 -13.99 -2.22 -8.30
C ARG A 90 -13.80 -2.67 -9.75
N ASP A 91 -13.37 -1.77 -10.62
CA ASP A 91 -13.25 -2.02 -12.06
C ASP A 91 -12.18 -3.07 -12.34
N ARG A 92 -11.12 -3.12 -11.52
CA ARG A 92 -10.12 -4.20 -11.56
C ARG A 92 -10.75 -5.57 -11.32
N TYR A 93 -11.67 -5.70 -10.37
CA TYR A 93 -12.38 -6.96 -10.13
C TYR A 93 -13.29 -7.36 -11.31
N ILE A 94 -14.00 -6.40 -11.91
CA ILE A 94 -14.90 -6.62 -13.05
C ILE A 94 -14.11 -7.01 -14.30
N SER A 95 -13.08 -6.24 -14.66
CA SER A 95 -12.22 -6.48 -15.83
C SER A 95 -11.52 -7.84 -15.79
N ASN A 96 -11.18 -8.33 -14.58
CA ASN A 96 -10.61 -9.67 -14.38
C ASN A 96 -11.68 -10.77 -14.26
N ARG A 97 -12.95 -10.47 -14.51
CA ARG A 97 -14.09 -11.41 -14.48
C ARG A 97 -14.22 -12.14 -13.13
N ILE A 98 -13.87 -11.47 -12.04
CA ILE A 98 -13.97 -12.04 -10.70
C ILE A 98 -15.36 -11.83 -10.14
N PHE A 99 -15.90 -10.63 -10.36
CA PHE A 99 -17.25 -10.20 -10.03
C PHE A 99 -17.89 -9.56 -11.27
N THR A 100 -19.21 -9.54 -11.29
CA THR A 100 -20.02 -8.95 -12.36
C THR A 100 -20.46 -7.53 -11.99
N LYS A 101 -21.05 -6.81 -12.93
CA LYS A 101 -21.71 -5.54 -12.63
C LYS A 101 -22.90 -5.74 -11.69
N ASP A 102 -23.66 -6.82 -11.85
CA ASP A 102 -24.76 -7.19 -10.94
C ASP A 102 -24.28 -7.41 -9.50
N ASP A 103 -23.12 -8.05 -9.30
CA ASP A 103 -22.51 -8.18 -7.96
C ASP A 103 -22.28 -6.82 -7.30
N VAL A 104 -21.84 -5.83 -8.08
CA VAL A 104 -21.62 -4.47 -7.59
C VAL A 104 -22.93 -3.75 -7.31
N ASP A 105 -23.85 -3.76 -8.27
CA ASP A 105 -25.12 -3.01 -8.21
C ASP A 105 -26.00 -3.52 -7.06
N ARG A 106 -25.91 -4.82 -6.72
CA ARG A 106 -26.56 -5.43 -5.55
C ARG A 106 -25.77 -5.27 -4.24
N GLY A 107 -24.63 -4.58 -4.27
CA GLY A 107 -23.94 -4.14 -3.07
C GLY A 107 -22.91 -5.11 -2.48
N ARG A 108 -22.38 -6.05 -3.26
CA ARG A 108 -21.34 -7.00 -2.80
C ARG A 108 -19.96 -6.35 -2.65
N LEU A 109 -19.64 -5.40 -3.53
CA LEU A 109 -18.40 -4.63 -3.50
C LEU A 109 -18.66 -3.25 -2.90
N ILE A 110 -18.08 -3.00 -1.73
CA ILE A 110 -18.33 -1.83 -0.91
C ILE A 110 -17.15 -0.87 -1.05
N MET A 111 -17.38 0.29 -1.66
CA MET A 111 -16.37 1.33 -1.78
C MET A 111 -16.23 2.08 -0.45
N MET A 112 -15.07 1.95 0.21
CA MET A 112 -14.80 2.48 1.54
C MET A 112 -13.73 3.58 1.53
N GLY A 113 -13.49 4.19 0.37
CA GLY A 113 -12.53 5.27 0.20
C GLY A 113 -11.15 4.93 0.75
N ASP A 114 -10.62 5.85 1.54
CA ASP A 114 -9.30 5.75 2.16
C ASP A 114 -9.31 5.07 3.54
N SER A 115 -10.42 4.44 3.94
CA SER A 115 -10.63 3.93 5.31
C SER A 115 -9.60 2.88 5.73
N PHE A 116 -9.21 2.00 4.80
CA PHE A 116 -8.23 0.95 5.05
C PHE A 116 -6.82 1.33 4.60
N VAL A 117 -6.63 2.55 4.10
CA VAL A 117 -5.29 3.09 3.76
C VAL A 117 -4.64 3.60 5.04
N GLN A 118 -3.46 3.06 5.35
CA GLN A 118 -2.70 3.44 6.52
C GLN A 118 -2.26 4.91 6.45
N ALA A 119 -2.33 5.63 7.58
CA ALA A 119 -1.67 6.92 7.72
C ALA A 119 -0.27 6.73 8.34
N GLN A 120 0.74 7.33 7.74
CA GLN A 120 2.12 7.37 8.20
C GLN A 120 2.40 8.77 8.76
N GLN A 121 2.08 8.99 10.04
CA GLN A 121 2.08 10.33 10.66
C GLN A 121 3.44 11.04 10.59
N TRP A 122 4.54 10.28 10.53
CA TRP A 122 5.90 10.81 10.37
C TRP A 122 6.22 11.32 8.96
N ILE A 123 5.29 11.18 7.99
CA ILE A 123 5.39 11.71 6.63
C ILE A 123 4.40 12.87 6.50
N GLN A 124 4.87 14.05 6.10
CA GLN A 124 4.00 15.16 5.73
C GLN A 124 4.45 15.80 4.42
N PRO A 125 3.54 16.33 3.60
CA PRO A 125 3.94 17.15 2.47
C PRO A 125 4.69 18.38 2.97
N ALA A 126 5.73 18.77 2.24
CA ALA A 126 6.39 20.05 2.43
C ALA A 126 5.54 21.16 1.79
N ASP A 127 5.41 22.29 2.47
CA ASP A 127 4.88 23.50 1.85
C ASP A 127 5.86 24.05 0.80
N SER A 128 5.38 24.91 -0.10
CA SER A 128 6.20 25.45 -1.21
C SER A 128 7.43 26.23 -0.75
N THR A 129 7.42 26.75 0.49
CA THR A 129 8.50 27.50 1.12
C THR A 129 9.42 26.65 2.00
N GLU A 130 9.07 25.39 2.26
CA GLU A 130 9.86 24.49 3.13
C GLU A 130 10.95 23.76 2.32
N ASP A 131 12.11 23.55 2.96
CA ASP A 131 13.10 22.61 2.44
C ASP A 131 12.68 21.18 2.78
N GLY A 132 11.98 20.54 1.84
CA GLY A 132 11.50 19.17 1.97
C GLY A 132 12.43 18.14 1.33
N ALA A 133 12.41 16.93 1.85
CA ALA A 133 13.19 15.81 1.31
C ALA A 133 12.49 15.10 0.15
N VAL A 134 13.29 14.44 -0.71
CA VAL A 134 12.77 13.36 -1.56
C VAL A 134 12.65 12.09 -0.71
N LEU A 135 11.45 11.51 -0.64
CA LEU A 135 11.18 10.29 0.11
C LEU A 135 11.09 9.08 -0.81
N TYR A 136 12.07 8.19 -0.75
CA TYR A 136 12.10 6.94 -1.50
C TYR A 136 11.54 5.76 -0.73
N CYS A 137 10.45 5.18 -1.24
CA CYS A 137 9.77 4.01 -0.66
C CYS A 137 9.73 2.83 -1.65
N PRO A 138 10.87 2.13 -1.86
CA PRO A 138 10.90 0.97 -2.73
C PRO A 138 10.11 -0.21 -2.18
N THR A 139 9.59 -1.01 -3.10
CA THR A 139 9.04 -2.34 -2.84
C THR A 139 10.14 -3.38 -2.71
N TRP A 140 9.72 -4.61 -2.49
CA TRP A 140 10.56 -5.79 -2.31
C TRP A 140 10.38 -6.74 -3.50
N GLU A 141 11.07 -7.87 -3.46
CA GLU A 141 11.20 -8.79 -4.59
C GLU A 141 9.90 -9.44 -5.08
N GLY A 142 8.84 -9.38 -4.27
CA GLY A 142 7.57 -10.04 -4.54
C GLY A 142 7.64 -11.56 -4.37
N TYR A 143 6.51 -12.17 -4.01
CA TYR A 143 6.41 -13.64 -4.02
C TYR A 143 6.26 -14.15 -5.45
N GLY A 144 6.98 -15.24 -5.79
CA GLY A 144 6.83 -15.95 -7.05
C GLY A 144 7.86 -15.55 -8.12
N ASN A 145 7.37 -15.31 -9.34
CA ASN A 145 8.16 -15.05 -10.54
C ASN A 145 8.57 -13.57 -10.67
N GLN A 146 9.41 -13.27 -11.67
CA GLN A 146 9.91 -11.92 -11.99
C GLN A 146 8.79 -10.88 -12.20
N THR A 147 7.62 -11.29 -12.70
CA THR A 147 6.51 -10.36 -13.00
C THR A 147 5.88 -9.73 -11.75
N ASN A 148 6.12 -10.30 -10.56
CA ASN A 148 5.66 -9.72 -9.28
C ASN A 148 6.73 -8.85 -8.61
N ASN A 149 7.92 -8.75 -9.20
CA ASN A 149 9.00 -7.92 -8.69
C ASN A 149 8.92 -6.50 -9.26
N PHE A 150 8.27 -5.61 -8.51
CA PHE A 150 8.19 -4.20 -8.85
C PHE A 150 9.40 -3.38 -8.35
N SER A 151 10.35 -4.01 -7.63
CA SER A 151 11.39 -3.30 -6.91
C SER A 151 12.41 -2.63 -7.84
N SER A 152 12.43 -1.30 -7.88
CA SER A 152 13.43 -0.50 -8.59
C SER A 152 14.82 -0.52 -7.95
N ILE A 153 14.97 -1.15 -6.77
CA ILE A 153 16.30 -1.47 -6.20
C ILE A 153 17.05 -2.48 -7.10
N THR A 154 16.34 -3.35 -7.82
CA THR A 154 16.93 -4.46 -8.58
C THR A 154 18.00 -3.99 -9.57
N ASP A 155 17.77 -2.86 -10.23
CA ASP A 155 18.64 -2.22 -11.22
C ASP A 155 19.09 -0.82 -10.80
N LEU A 156 18.89 -0.47 -9.53
CA LEU A 156 19.22 0.83 -8.94
C LEU A 156 18.48 2.04 -9.55
N SER A 157 17.51 1.81 -10.45
CA SER A 157 16.79 2.88 -11.13
C SER A 157 16.04 3.81 -10.19
N GLY A 158 15.55 3.30 -9.05
CA GLY A 158 14.88 4.14 -8.05
C GLY A 158 15.85 5.08 -7.32
N PHE A 159 17.10 4.66 -7.10
CA PHE A 159 18.13 5.54 -6.54
C PHE A 159 18.55 6.60 -7.55
N GLU A 160 18.67 6.24 -8.82
CA GLU A 160 18.93 7.19 -9.91
C GLU A 160 17.81 8.24 -10.02
N ALA A 161 16.54 7.82 -9.94
CA ALA A 161 15.41 8.73 -9.90
C ALA A 161 15.53 9.70 -8.71
N CYS A 162 15.83 9.21 -7.51
CA CYS A 162 16.00 10.07 -6.35
C CYS A 162 17.12 11.10 -6.56
N ARG A 163 18.26 10.69 -7.12
CA ARG A 163 19.38 11.59 -7.46
C ARG A 163 18.95 12.69 -8.43
N GLN A 164 18.34 12.34 -9.55
CA GLN A 164 17.94 13.30 -10.59
C GLN A 164 16.84 14.24 -10.11
N ILE A 165 15.82 13.69 -9.45
CA ILE A 165 14.69 14.46 -8.91
C ILE A 165 15.15 15.42 -7.82
N SER A 166 15.98 14.96 -6.89
CA SER A 166 16.48 15.83 -5.81
C SER A 166 17.25 17.03 -6.37
N ARG A 167 18.13 16.80 -7.36
CA ARG A 167 18.84 17.88 -8.07
C ARG A 167 17.88 18.83 -8.79
N ALA A 168 16.90 18.30 -9.51
CA ALA A 168 15.92 19.10 -10.25
C ALA A 168 15.06 19.98 -9.33
N LEU A 169 14.69 19.44 -8.16
CA LEU A 169 13.91 20.16 -7.15
C LEU A 169 14.77 21.05 -6.23
N GLY A 170 16.10 21.02 -6.37
CA GLY A 170 17.03 21.80 -5.57
C GLY A 170 17.16 21.34 -4.10
N THR A 171 16.79 20.10 -3.78
CA THR A 171 16.90 19.54 -2.42
C THR A 171 18.10 18.61 -2.29
N GLN A 172 18.80 18.69 -1.16
CA GLN A 172 19.90 17.79 -0.81
C GLN A 172 19.46 16.64 0.09
N ALA A 173 18.24 16.71 0.65
CA ALA A 173 17.75 15.74 1.62
C ALA A 173 17.04 14.58 0.93
N ILE A 174 17.50 13.35 1.19
CA ILE A 174 16.86 12.12 0.71
C ILE A 174 16.57 11.21 1.90
N VAL A 175 15.30 10.85 2.08
CA VAL A 175 14.87 9.88 3.08
C VAL A 175 14.51 8.57 2.39
N ILE A 176 14.97 7.45 2.92
CA ILE A 176 14.73 6.13 2.33
C ILE A 176 14.03 5.23 3.34
N LYS A 177 12.84 4.75 2.98
CA LYS A 177 12.03 3.82 3.76
C LYS A 177 11.98 2.47 3.05
N PRO A 178 12.87 1.52 3.35
CA PRO A 178 12.86 0.21 2.71
C PRO A 178 11.63 -0.61 3.09
N HIS A 179 11.15 -1.44 2.17
CA HIS A 179 10.06 -2.37 2.45
C HIS A 179 10.45 -3.37 3.57
N PRO A 180 9.54 -3.74 4.49
CA PRO A 180 9.80 -4.69 5.58
C PRO A 180 10.38 -6.03 5.13
N TYR A 181 9.99 -6.49 3.94
CA TYR A 181 10.43 -7.78 3.36
C TYR A 181 11.62 -7.70 2.40
N LEU A 182 12.21 -6.51 2.20
CA LEU A 182 13.34 -6.34 1.30
C LEU A 182 14.48 -7.32 1.64
N GLY A 183 14.95 -8.06 0.63
CA GLY A 183 16.11 -8.95 0.73
C GLY A 183 15.85 -10.28 1.44
N LEU A 184 14.64 -10.50 1.97
CA LEU A 184 14.29 -11.76 2.64
C LEU A 184 14.12 -12.91 1.65
N LEU A 185 13.76 -12.64 0.39
CA LEU A 185 13.64 -13.65 -0.66
C LEU A 185 14.91 -13.76 -1.50
N ARG A 186 15.48 -12.63 -1.91
CA ARG A 186 16.71 -12.55 -2.71
C ARG A 186 17.72 -11.70 -1.96
N ARG A 187 18.61 -12.37 -1.22
CA ARG A 187 19.65 -11.72 -0.40
C ARG A 187 20.53 -10.71 -1.14
N GLY A 188 20.68 -10.86 -2.47
CA GLY A 188 21.38 -9.89 -3.32
C GLY A 188 20.80 -8.47 -3.25
N MET A 189 19.50 -8.33 -2.94
CA MET A 189 18.86 -7.02 -2.77
C MET A 189 19.44 -6.22 -1.61
N PHE A 190 19.96 -6.88 -0.56
CA PHE A 190 20.66 -6.17 0.50
C PHE A 190 21.90 -5.46 -0.04
N ARG A 191 22.70 -6.13 -0.87
CA ARG A 191 23.88 -5.53 -1.49
C ARG A 191 23.49 -4.33 -2.36
N LYS A 192 22.47 -4.49 -3.20
CA LYS A 192 21.95 -3.43 -4.08
C LYS A 192 21.42 -2.23 -3.30
N PHE A 193 20.71 -2.47 -2.20
CA PHE A 193 20.25 -1.40 -1.32
C PHE A 193 21.42 -0.62 -0.72
N ILE A 194 22.42 -1.30 -0.15
CA ILE A 194 23.62 -0.64 0.41
C ILE A 194 24.42 0.10 -0.66
N GLU A 195 24.57 -0.48 -1.86
CA GLU A 195 25.21 0.13 -3.03
C GLU A 195 24.52 1.44 -3.41
N GLY A 196 23.19 1.44 -3.54
CA GLY A 196 22.42 2.63 -3.89
C GLY A 196 22.51 3.74 -2.82
N VAL A 197 22.41 3.37 -1.53
CA VAL A 197 22.56 4.35 -0.44
C VAL A 197 23.95 4.98 -0.44
N ARG A 198 25.00 4.18 -0.59
CA ARG A 198 26.38 4.70 -0.68
C ARG A 198 26.59 5.58 -1.89
N GLY A 199 25.98 5.25 -3.03
CA GLY A 199 26.01 6.08 -4.23
C GLY A 199 25.46 7.48 -3.97
N LEU A 200 24.29 7.59 -3.34
CA LEU A 200 23.69 8.88 -2.99
C LEU A 200 24.57 9.69 -2.01
N VAL A 201 25.12 9.05 -0.98
CA VAL A 201 26.02 9.72 -0.03
C VAL A 201 27.30 10.21 -0.74
N ALA A 202 27.87 9.41 -1.63
CA ALA A 202 29.07 9.77 -2.38
C ALA A 202 28.83 10.96 -3.33
N ASP A 203 27.60 11.15 -3.79
CA ASP A 203 27.20 12.30 -4.62
C ASP A 203 26.89 13.57 -3.81
N GLY A 204 27.04 13.52 -2.48
CA GLY A 204 26.89 14.67 -1.58
C GLY A 204 25.49 14.87 -0.98
N PHE A 205 24.55 13.95 -1.21
CA PHE A 205 23.21 14.06 -0.61
C PHE A 205 23.22 13.77 0.90
N SER A 206 22.38 14.48 1.64
CA SER A 206 22.07 14.19 3.04
C SER A 206 21.04 13.05 3.11
N VAL A 207 21.54 11.82 3.27
CA VAL A 207 20.70 10.62 3.28
C VAL A 207 20.29 10.22 4.70
N GLN A 208 19.00 9.95 4.91
CA GLN A 208 18.48 9.36 6.13
C GLN A 208 17.69 8.07 5.86
N LEU A 209 17.70 7.14 6.81
CA LEU A 209 16.99 5.86 6.70
C LEU A 209 15.84 5.74 7.72
N ALA A 210 14.62 5.59 7.23
CA ALA A 210 13.45 5.26 8.05
C ALA A 210 13.34 3.74 8.20
N LEU A 211 14.01 3.19 9.22
CA LEU A 211 14.18 1.74 9.39
C LEU A 211 13.20 1.08 10.37
N SER A 212 12.23 1.81 10.94
CA SER A 212 11.31 1.28 11.97
C SER A 212 10.70 -0.08 11.60
N ASP A 213 10.16 -0.20 10.38
CA ASP A 213 9.48 -1.40 9.90
C ASP A 213 10.42 -2.38 9.15
N ALA A 214 11.70 -2.02 8.98
CA ALA A 214 12.66 -2.86 8.26
C ALA A 214 12.92 -4.19 8.98
N ASN A 215 13.20 -5.25 8.22
CA ASN A 215 13.58 -6.53 8.80
C ASN A 215 14.93 -6.44 9.54
N ILE A 216 15.10 -7.31 10.54
CA ILE A 216 16.30 -7.35 11.38
C ILE A 216 17.60 -7.51 10.58
N PRO A 217 17.70 -8.43 9.59
CA PRO A 217 18.91 -8.54 8.77
C PRO A 217 19.31 -7.22 8.11
N LEU A 218 18.36 -6.48 7.52
CA LEU A 218 18.62 -5.18 6.91
C LEU A 218 19.06 -4.15 7.94
N LYS A 219 18.39 -4.07 9.11
CA LYS A 219 18.76 -3.16 10.20
C LYS A 219 20.20 -3.38 10.66
N LEU A 220 20.58 -4.65 10.86
CA LEU A 220 21.94 -5.03 11.27
C LEU A 220 22.96 -4.65 10.19
N LEU A 221 22.67 -4.94 8.92
CA LEU A 221 23.56 -4.62 7.81
C LEU A 221 23.76 -3.10 7.67
N CYS A 222 22.70 -2.30 7.78
CA CYS A 222 22.81 -0.84 7.75
C CYS A 222 23.65 -0.33 8.93
N ARG A 223 23.45 -0.87 10.14
CA ARG A 223 24.25 -0.50 11.32
C ARG A 223 25.73 -0.79 11.13
N MET A 224 26.09 -1.87 10.43
CA MET A 224 27.48 -2.26 10.20
C MET A 224 28.15 -1.54 9.02
N THR A 225 27.39 -1.21 7.98
CA THR A 225 27.96 -0.78 6.69
C THR A 225 27.65 0.68 6.30
N LEU A 226 26.70 1.32 6.98
CA LEU A 226 26.24 2.69 6.75
C LEU A 226 26.30 3.50 8.07
N THR A 227 27.41 3.41 8.80
CA THR A 227 27.58 4.01 10.14
C THR A 227 27.42 5.52 10.17
N GLY A 228 27.74 6.22 9.07
CA GLY A 228 27.58 7.68 8.94
C GLY A 228 26.20 8.12 8.43
N VAL A 229 25.30 7.20 8.11
CA VAL A 229 23.97 7.54 7.58
C VAL A 229 22.98 7.67 8.75
N GLN A 230 22.33 8.82 8.83
CA GLN A 230 21.36 9.11 9.88
C GLN A 230 20.11 8.23 9.75
N LYS A 231 19.39 8.04 10.86
CA LYS A 231 18.15 7.29 10.91
C LYS A 231 17.02 8.23 11.30
N VAL A 232 15.90 8.11 10.62
CA VAL A 232 14.67 8.80 10.99
C VAL A 232 14.07 8.09 12.19
N ASP A 233 13.77 8.84 13.24
CA ASP A 233 12.92 8.37 14.32
C ASP A 233 11.46 8.60 13.94
N VAL A 234 10.78 7.54 13.47
CA VAL A 234 9.37 7.62 13.06
C VAL A 234 8.40 7.80 14.23
N SER A 235 8.89 7.66 15.47
CA SER A 235 8.10 7.87 16.69
C SER A 235 8.19 9.30 17.22
N ASP A 236 9.09 10.11 16.66
CA ASP A 236 9.24 11.52 16.99
C ASP A 236 8.01 12.33 16.57
N ALA A 237 7.70 13.38 17.33
CA ALA A 237 6.61 14.31 17.07
C ALA A 237 6.90 15.26 15.90
N GLN A 238 8.11 15.21 15.34
CA GLN A 238 8.57 16.01 14.20
C GLN A 238 8.48 15.17 12.90
N PRO A 239 7.42 15.33 12.10
CA PRO A 239 7.29 14.63 10.84
C PRO A 239 8.32 15.10 9.81
N VAL A 240 8.78 14.17 8.96
CA VAL A 240 9.59 14.49 7.79
C VAL A 240 8.73 15.25 6.78
N LYS A 241 9.17 16.47 6.44
CA LYS A 241 8.64 17.25 5.32
C LYS A 241 9.12 16.66 4.02
N VAL A 242 8.19 16.22 3.18
CA VAL A 242 8.45 15.53 1.91
C VAL A 242 8.05 16.43 0.76
N ARG A 243 9.04 16.82 -0.03
CA ARG A 243 8.84 17.60 -1.26
C ARG A 243 8.33 16.73 -2.40
N MET A 244 8.84 15.51 -2.50
CA MET A 244 8.36 14.54 -3.48
C MET A 244 8.59 13.10 -3.00
N GLY A 245 7.55 12.28 -3.04
CA GLY A 245 7.63 10.84 -2.87
C GLY A 245 8.10 10.16 -4.17
N VAL A 246 8.93 9.14 -4.03
CA VAL A 246 9.28 8.20 -5.11
C VAL A 246 8.99 6.81 -4.59
N CYS A 247 8.13 6.06 -5.26
CA CYS A 247 7.88 4.66 -4.91
C CYS A 247 7.78 3.81 -6.16
N ASP A 248 7.89 2.48 -6.01
CA ASP A 248 7.44 1.59 -7.09
C ASP A 248 5.91 1.48 -7.06
N ILE A 249 5.35 0.66 -7.95
CA ILE A 249 3.94 0.27 -7.88
C ILE A 249 3.64 -0.41 -6.53
N SER A 250 2.90 0.29 -5.67
CA SER A 250 2.92 0.07 -4.22
C SER A 250 1.68 0.64 -3.56
N GLY A 251 1.27 0.06 -2.42
CA GLY A 251 0.27 0.70 -1.54
C GLY A 251 0.74 2.04 -0.98
N MET A 252 2.04 2.36 -1.07
CA MET A 252 2.56 3.70 -0.76
C MET A 252 1.94 4.80 -1.62
N GLU A 253 1.51 4.49 -2.86
CA GLU A 253 0.80 5.45 -3.71
C GLU A 253 -0.49 5.92 -3.04
N ALA A 254 -1.29 4.99 -2.50
CA ALA A 254 -2.51 5.32 -1.76
C ALA A 254 -2.21 6.13 -0.49
N ILE A 255 -1.11 5.82 0.20
CA ILE A 255 -0.68 6.58 1.39
C ILE A 255 -0.31 8.02 1.00
N PHE A 256 0.47 8.20 -0.07
CA PHE A 256 0.82 9.53 -0.58
C PHE A 256 -0.41 10.32 -1.03
N LEU A 257 -1.34 9.69 -1.75
CA LEU A 257 -2.61 10.32 -2.13
C LEU A 257 -3.42 10.76 -0.91
N LYS A 258 -3.56 9.88 0.09
CA LYS A 258 -4.28 10.17 1.35
C LYS A 258 -3.64 11.33 2.11
N GLN A 259 -2.32 11.36 2.20
CA GLN A 259 -1.56 12.38 2.92
C GLN A 259 -1.17 13.58 2.07
N ARG A 260 -1.67 13.66 0.82
CA ARG A 260 -1.38 14.73 -0.15
C ARG A 260 0.11 14.99 -0.39
N VAL A 261 0.90 13.93 -0.42
CA VAL A 261 2.32 13.99 -0.77
C VAL A 261 2.45 13.86 -2.29
N PRO A 262 2.97 14.89 -3.00
CA PRO A 262 3.27 14.78 -4.43
C PRO A 262 4.22 13.62 -4.67
N HIS A 263 4.00 12.80 -5.69
CA HIS A 263 4.80 11.60 -5.90
C HIS A 263 4.90 11.12 -7.34
N MET A 264 6.05 10.50 -7.62
CA MET A 264 6.39 9.79 -8.85
C MET A 264 6.45 8.28 -8.61
N VAL A 265 6.16 7.50 -9.65
CA VAL A 265 6.03 6.04 -9.57
C VAL A 265 7.01 5.36 -10.52
N MET A 266 7.96 4.61 -9.96
CA MET A 266 8.86 3.77 -10.76
C MET A 266 8.06 2.63 -11.40
N SER A 267 8.11 2.55 -12.72
CA SER A 267 7.51 1.49 -13.52
C SER A 267 8.57 0.76 -14.33
N ARG A 268 8.40 -0.55 -14.49
CA ARG A 268 9.30 -1.42 -15.28
C ARG A 268 8.72 -1.77 -16.65
N GLY A 269 7.95 -0.86 -17.24
CA GLY A 269 7.36 -1.03 -18.58
C GLY A 269 6.15 -1.97 -18.62
N GLN A 270 5.53 -2.23 -17.48
CA GLN A 270 4.27 -2.99 -17.41
C GLN A 270 3.08 -2.12 -17.83
N ALA A 271 2.09 -2.75 -18.47
CA ALA A 271 0.84 -2.08 -18.81
C ALA A 271 0.10 -1.62 -17.54
N PHE A 272 -0.47 -0.42 -17.62
CA PHE A 272 -1.32 0.12 -16.56
C PHE A 272 -2.79 -0.21 -16.86
N PRO A 273 -3.66 -0.29 -15.84
CA PRO A 273 -5.10 -0.31 -16.06
C PRO A 273 -5.52 0.91 -16.88
N ASP A 274 -6.47 0.76 -17.81
CA ASP A 274 -6.89 1.83 -18.72
C ASP A 274 -7.28 3.12 -17.97
N GLY A 275 -7.96 2.98 -16.83
CA GLY A 275 -8.35 4.11 -15.98
C GLY A 275 -7.18 4.91 -15.41
N LEU A 276 -5.97 4.34 -15.35
CA LEU A 276 -4.77 4.98 -14.85
C LEU A 276 -3.83 5.49 -15.92
N THR A 277 -4.02 5.14 -17.19
CA THR A 277 -3.10 5.49 -18.29
C THR A 277 -2.83 7.00 -18.35
N LYS A 278 -3.86 7.83 -18.20
CA LYS A 278 -3.71 9.29 -18.18
C LYS A 278 -2.86 9.75 -16.99
N VAL A 279 -3.18 9.30 -15.79
CA VAL A 279 -2.44 9.64 -14.55
C VAL A 279 -0.98 9.19 -14.63
N TYR A 280 -0.74 7.94 -15.05
CA TYR A 280 0.59 7.37 -15.12
C TYR A 280 1.42 7.94 -16.27
N SER A 281 0.81 8.54 -17.29
CA SER A 281 1.57 9.29 -18.30
C SER A 281 2.35 10.47 -17.71
N HIS A 282 1.86 11.04 -16.60
CA HIS A 282 2.55 12.10 -15.86
C HIS A 282 3.41 11.56 -14.71
N LYS A 283 2.92 10.55 -13.97
CA LYS A 283 3.56 10.05 -12.74
C LYS A 283 4.61 8.97 -12.95
N ALA A 284 4.50 8.16 -14.01
CA ALA A 284 5.36 7.00 -14.16
C ALA A 284 6.77 7.41 -14.61
N ILE A 285 7.79 6.82 -13.99
CA ILE A 285 9.19 6.92 -14.42
C ILE A 285 9.63 5.54 -14.89
N ILE A 286 10.14 5.47 -16.11
CA ILE A 286 10.71 4.26 -16.67
C ILE A 286 12.24 4.42 -16.69
N PRO A 287 13.03 3.38 -16.36
CA PRO A 287 14.49 3.44 -16.49
C PRO A 287 14.90 3.87 -17.91
N GLY A 288 15.71 4.93 -18.00
CA GLY A 288 16.12 5.55 -19.26
C GLY A 288 15.37 6.83 -19.61
N ASP A 289 14.27 7.16 -18.92
CA ASP A 289 13.61 8.46 -19.03
C ASP A 289 14.54 9.61 -18.56
N ASP A 290 14.28 10.82 -19.05
CA ASP A 290 14.74 12.06 -18.41
C ASP A 290 13.89 12.28 -17.14
N MET A 291 14.36 11.72 -16.02
CA MET A 291 13.60 11.65 -14.77
C MET A 291 13.46 13.04 -14.14
N ALA A 292 14.46 13.90 -14.30
CA ALA A 292 14.42 15.30 -13.86
C ALA A 292 13.31 16.07 -14.59
N LYS A 293 13.29 16.01 -15.93
CA LYS A 293 12.27 16.69 -16.73
C LYS A 293 10.87 16.19 -16.42
N LYS A 294 10.67 14.87 -16.26
CA LYS A 294 9.36 14.32 -15.91
C LYS A 294 8.89 14.78 -14.53
N ALA A 295 9.78 14.79 -13.54
CA ALA A 295 9.43 15.24 -12.20
C ALA A 295 9.08 16.73 -12.17
N LEU A 296 9.80 17.59 -12.89
CA LEU A 296 9.46 19.01 -13.02
C LEU A 296 8.10 19.20 -13.71
N ALA A 297 7.88 18.53 -14.84
CA ALA A 297 6.61 18.60 -15.56
C ALA A 297 5.42 18.11 -14.73
N TYR A 298 5.60 17.09 -13.89
CA TYR A 298 4.60 16.67 -12.92
C TYR A 298 4.42 17.71 -11.80
N ASN A 299 5.51 18.26 -11.28
CA ASN A 299 5.50 19.18 -10.14
C ASN A 299 4.73 20.47 -10.44
N ASP A 300 4.76 20.95 -11.68
CA ASP A 300 4.04 22.16 -12.12
C ASP A 300 2.51 22.03 -12.02
N ASP A 301 1.97 20.80 -12.06
CA ASP A 301 0.53 20.51 -12.02
C ASP A 301 0.16 19.39 -11.03
N ALA A 302 0.98 19.23 -9.98
CA ALA A 302 0.91 18.07 -9.09
C ALA A 302 -0.46 17.91 -8.41
N GLU A 303 -1.07 19.01 -7.93
CA GLU A 303 -2.34 18.95 -7.20
C GLU A 303 -3.51 18.56 -8.11
N HIS A 304 -3.54 19.01 -9.37
CA HIS A 304 -4.56 18.61 -10.33
C HIS A 304 -4.44 17.12 -10.67
N ILE A 305 -3.23 16.66 -10.99
CA ILE A 305 -2.94 15.26 -11.33
C ILE A 305 -3.25 14.35 -10.13
N ASP A 306 -2.89 14.76 -8.92
CA ASP A 306 -3.15 13.99 -7.69
C ASP A 306 -4.63 13.99 -7.32
N THR A 307 -5.36 15.07 -7.58
CA THR A 307 -6.82 15.10 -7.43
C THR A 307 -7.49 14.09 -8.35
N CYS A 308 -7.13 14.08 -9.63
CA CYS A 308 -7.63 13.08 -10.58
C CYS A 308 -7.29 11.65 -10.12
N HIS A 309 -6.08 11.43 -9.61
CA HIS A 309 -5.68 10.11 -9.11
C HIS A 309 -6.45 9.70 -7.83
N ARG A 310 -6.72 10.65 -6.92
CA ARG A 310 -7.56 10.42 -5.73
C ARG A 310 -8.97 10.04 -6.11
N GLU A 311 -9.61 10.73 -7.06
CA GLU A 311 -10.98 10.45 -7.48
C GLU A 311 -11.13 9.06 -8.13
N LEU A 312 -10.10 8.61 -8.85
CA LEU A 312 -10.06 7.26 -9.42
C LEU A 312 -9.85 6.19 -8.34
N SER A 313 -9.05 6.50 -7.31
CA SER A 313 -8.63 5.54 -6.29
C SER A 313 -9.61 5.44 -5.10
N PHE A 314 -10.18 6.55 -4.67
CA PHE A 314 -10.99 6.69 -3.47
C PHE A 314 -12.42 7.07 -3.83
N GLY A 315 -13.32 6.11 -3.71
CA GLY A 315 -14.76 6.31 -3.87
C GLY A 315 -15.52 5.79 -2.66
N TRP A 316 -16.73 6.28 -2.49
CA TRP A 316 -17.57 5.97 -1.34
C TRP A 316 -18.85 5.30 -1.80
N HIS A 317 -19.21 4.19 -1.16
CA HIS A 317 -20.45 3.46 -1.46
C HIS A 317 -21.67 4.30 -1.09
N ASP A 318 -21.60 4.97 0.05
CA ASP A 318 -22.51 6.02 0.48
C ASP A 318 -21.71 7.34 0.62
N PRO A 319 -22.14 8.45 0.00
CA PRO A 319 -21.42 9.73 0.07
C PRO A 319 -21.15 10.24 1.50
N SER A 320 -22.01 9.89 2.47
CA SER A 320 -21.85 10.30 3.87
C SER A 320 -20.59 9.73 4.51
N LEU A 321 -20.10 8.57 4.05
CA LEU A 321 -18.90 7.92 4.56
C LEU A 321 -17.65 8.80 4.47
N GLN A 322 -17.58 9.69 3.47
CA GLN A 322 -16.44 10.57 3.29
C GLN A 322 -16.18 11.45 4.51
N ASN A 323 -17.25 11.91 5.15
CA ASN A 323 -17.20 12.85 6.27
C ASN A 323 -17.22 12.15 7.64
N MET A 324 -17.37 10.83 7.67
CA MET A 324 -17.36 10.02 8.90
C MET A 324 -15.94 9.77 9.40
N THR A 325 -15.79 9.68 10.72
CA THR A 325 -14.60 9.19 11.42
C THR A 325 -14.41 7.68 11.20
N GLY A 326 -13.21 7.17 11.49
CA GLY A 326 -12.92 5.73 11.40
C GLY A 326 -13.90 4.83 12.17
N PRO A 327 -14.23 5.13 13.44
CA PRO A 327 -15.25 4.38 14.19
C PRO A 327 -16.64 4.43 13.57
N GLU A 328 -17.07 5.57 13.05
CA GLU A 328 -18.38 5.73 12.39
C GLU A 328 -18.44 4.93 11.09
N ARG A 329 -17.41 5.00 10.24
CA ARG A 329 -17.31 4.19 9.01
C ARG A 329 -17.34 2.69 9.32
N ARG A 330 -16.70 2.27 10.42
CA ARG A 330 -16.74 0.88 10.88
C ARG A 330 -18.14 0.48 11.32
N ALA A 331 -18.83 1.32 12.09
CA ALA A 331 -20.21 1.07 12.51
C ALA A 331 -21.15 0.95 11.31
N TRP A 332 -21.07 1.92 10.39
CA TRP A 332 -21.83 1.90 9.13
C TRP A 332 -21.59 0.61 8.34
N LEU A 333 -20.33 0.18 8.20
CA LEU A 333 -20.00 -1.03 7.45
C LEU A 333 -20.57 -2.30 8.10
N ILE A 334 -20.53 -2.39 9.43
CA ILE A 334 -21.12 -3.51 10.17
C ILE A 334 -22.63 -3.54 9.95
N ASP A 335 -23.29 -2.40 10.07
CA ASP A 335 -24.74 -2.30 9.90
C ASP A 335 -25.17 -2.62 8.46
N TYR A 336 -24.43 -2.10 7.47
CA TYR A 336 -24.64 -2.40 6.06
C TYR A 336 -24.54 -3.91 5.77
N VAL A 337 -23.50 -4.57 6.30
CA VAL A 337 -23.27 -6.01 6.09
C VAL A 337 -24.36 -6.85 6.75
N ARG A 338 -24.80 -6.49 7.97
CA ARG A 338 -25.90 -7.18 8.69
C ARG A 338 -27.26 -7.02 8.03
N GLN A 339 -27.50 -5.88 7.37
CA GLN A 339 -28.66 -5.70 6.51
C GLN A 339 -28.63 -6.62 5.29
N ASN A 340 -27.49 -7.24 5.01
CA ASN A 340 -27.29 -8.29 4.02
C ASN A 340 -27.87 -7.97 2.63
N PRO A 341 -27.59 -6.79 2.05
CA PRO A 341 -28.27 -6.28 0.85
C PRO A 341 -28.06 -7.17 -0.37
N PHE A 342 -26.88 -7.79 -0.49
CA PHE A 342 -26.56 -8.62 -1.64
C PHE A 342 -27.31 -9.97 -1.61
N TRP A 343 -27.32 -10.64 -0.46
CA TRP A 343 -27.83 -12.02 -0.36
C TRP A 343 -29.33 -12.12 0.00
N ARG A 344 -29.95 -11.07 0.57
CA ARG A 344 -31.38 -11.07 0.89
C ARG A 344 -32.28 -11.24 -0.35
N ASN A 345 -31.91 -10.63 -1.47
CA ASN A 345 -32.75 -10.67 -2.68
C ASN A 345 -32.64 -11.98 -3.48
N THR A 346 -31.63 -12.80 -3.22
CA THR A 346 -31.47 -14.14 -3.85
C THR A 346 -32.38 -15.21 -3.25
N GLN A 347 -32.94 -14.99 -2.05
CA GLN A 347 -33.83 -15.95 -1.39
C GLN A 347 -35.30 -15.85 -1.86
N ARG A 348 -35.68 -14.83 -2.64
CA ARG A 348 -37.03 -14.70 -3.21
C ARG A 348 -37.23 -15.44 -4.54
N GLY A 349 -36.24 -16.20 -5.00
CA GLY A 349 -36.27 -16.96 -6.26
C GLY A 349 -36.79 -18.41 -6.14
N GLU A 350 -37.20 -18.84 -4.95
CA GLU A 350 -37.86 -20.13 -4.73
C GLU A 350 -39.28 -19.88 -4.20
N GLN A 351 -40.19 -19.46 -5.08
CA GLN A 351 -41.64 -19.68 -4.93
C GLN A 351 -42.24 -20.03 -6.28
#